data_AF-A0A7S0HRG8-F1
#
_entry.id   AF-A0A7S0HRG8-F1
#
_cell.length_a   1.000
_cell.length_b   1.000
_cell.length_c   1.000
_cell.angle_alpha   90.00
_cell.angle_beta   90.00
_cell.angle_gamma   90.00
#
_symmetry.space_group_name_H-M   'P 1'
#
loop_
_entity.id
_entity.type
_entity.pdbx_description
1 polymer ?
#
loop_
_entity_poly.entity_id
_entity_poly.type
_entity_poly.pdbx_seq_one_letter_code
_entity_poly.pdbx_strand_id
1 'polypeptide(L)'
;NGTCAAGVLSYLRREAPETYASSKYMLVEVSERLAEVQRQRLLAEGVPPERWEVVHSCASQWAEALEEPLPGPWFVLALEVLDNLPHDKVRISTADGDGGGVELSEAHVVEREDGQHREEWMPLQDEDVRQVVRLLGLDR
;
A
#
# COMPACT_ATOMS: atom_id res chain seq x y z
N ASN A 1 -1.25 13.95 -4.31
CA ASN A 1 -1.25 15.39 -4.71
C ASN A 1 -0.47 16.30 -3.74
N GLY A 2 0.08 15.79 -2.63
CA GLY A 2 0.98 16.53 -1.74
C GLY A 2 0.29 17.39 -0.67
N THR A 3 -1.05 17.43 -0.63
CA THR A 3 -1.78 18.29 0.31
C THR A 3 -1.59 17.87 1.76
N CYS A 4 -1.58 16.57 2.04
CA CYS A 4 -1.36 16.05 3.40
C CYS A 4 0.01 16.50 3.94
N ALA A 5 1.09 16.29 3.18
CA ALA A 5 2.44 16.69 3.58
C ALA A 5 2.55 18.20 3.81
N ALA A 6 1.99 19.02 2.91
CA ALA A 6 1.94 20.47 3.09
C ALA A 6 1.18 20.88 4.36
N GLY A 7 0.03 20.24 4.63
CA GLY A 7 -0.77 20.48 5.82
C GLY A 7 -0.02 20.13 7.11
N VAL A 8 0.60 18.94 7.16
CA VAL A 8 1.39 18.50 8.32
C VAL A 8 2.57 19.44 8.57
N LEU A 9 3.34 19.77 7.54
CA LEU A 9 4.51 20.64 7.67
C LEU A 9 4.12 22.07 8.06
N SER A 10 3.04 22.61 7.51
CA SER A 10 2.51 23.93 7.87
C SER A 10 2.03 23.96 9.33
N TYR A 11 1.30 22.93 9.76
CA TYR A 11 0.84 22.80 11.13
C TYR A 11 2.00 22.70 12.11
N LEU A 12 2.98 21.82 11.85
CA LEU A 12 4.17 21.68 12.69
C LEU A 12 4.95 22.99 12.77
N ARG A 13 5.13 23.70 11.65
CA ARG A 13 5.83 24.99 11.63
C ARG A 13 5.15 26.04 12.53
N ARG A 14 3.82 26.01 12.64
CA ARG A 14 3.04 26.99 13.42
C ARG A 14 2.92 26.60 14.89
N GLU A 15 2.60 25.35 15.18
CA GLU A 15 2.24 24.90 16.53
C GLU A 15 3.41 24.22 17.28
N ALA A 16 4.40 23.68 16.56
CA ALA A 16 5.52 22.92 17.12
C ALA A 16 6.83 23.19 16.37
N PRO A 17 7.36 24.43 16.39
CA PRO A 17 8.50 24.84 15.57
C PRO A 17 9.78 24.07 15.87
N GLU A 18 10.00 23.63 17.11
CA GLU A 18 11.13 22.78 17.48
C GLU A 18 11.05 21.42 16.79
N THR A 19 9.87 20.78 16.82
CA THR A 19 9.61 19.53 16.10
C THR A 19 9.83 19.73 14.60
N TYR A 20 9.26 20.79 14.01
CA TYR A 20 9.46 21.12 12.60
C TYR A 20 10.94 21.26 12.21
N ALA A 21 11.75 21.90 13.06
CA ALA A 21 13.19 22.07 12.83
C ALA A 21 13.96 20.74 12.92
N SER A 22 13.53 19.81 13.76
CA SER A 22 14.14 18.48 13.93
C SER A 22 13.62 17.39 12.99
N SER A 23 12.50 17.63 12.29
CA SER A 23 11.86 16.63 11.44
C SER A 23 12.14 16.83 9.95
N LYS A 24 12.14 15.73 9.19
CA LYS A 24 12.12 15.68 7.72
C LYS A 24 10.92 14.87 7.28
N TYR A 25 10.18 15.34 6.29
CA TYR A 25 9.03 14.63 5.73
C TYR A 25 9.44 13.85 4.49
N MET A 26 9.30 12.53 4.51
CA MET A 26 9.56 11.69 3.34
C MET A 26 8.26 11.23 2.72
N LEU A 27 8.13 11.44 1.40
CA LEU A 27 7.04 10.94 0.59
C LEU A 27 7.59 9.81 -0.28
N VAL A 28 7.02 8.61 -0.17
CA VAL A 28 7.32 7.51 -1.09
C VAL A 28 6.13 7.35 -2.02
N GLU A 29 6.36 7.52 -3.31
CA GLU A 29 5.32 7.63 -4.32
C GLU A 29 5.69 6.78 -5.53
N VAL A 30 4.78 5.89 -5.95
CA VAL A 30 5.02 4.95 -7.05
C VAL A 30 4.81 5.57 -8.42
N SER A 31 4.03 6.66 -8.52
CA SER A 31 3.77 7.35 -9.78
C SER A 31 4.70 8.54 -9.98
N GLU A 32 5.56 8.50 -10.99
CA GLU A 32 6.47 9.61 -11.37
C GLU A 32 5.72 10.95 -11.50
N ARG A 33 4.59 10.93 -12.20
CA ARG A 33 3.75 12.11 -12.41
C ARG A 33 3.24 12.67 -11.08
N LEU A 34 2.76 11.82 -10.18
CA LEU A 34 2.28 12.27 -8.87
C LEU A 34 3.43 12.75 -8.00
N ALA A 35 4.59 12.09 -8.06
CA ALA A 35 5.79 12.52 -7.37
C ALA A 35 6.16 13.96 -7.78
N GLU A 36 6.13 14.26 -9.07
CA GLU A 36 6.39 15.62 -9.54
C GLU A 36 5.34 16.63 -9.08
N VAL A 37 4.05 16.28 -9.15
CA VAL A 37 2.98 17.12 -8.61
C VAL A 37 3.18 17.39 -7.11
N GLN A 38 3.63 16.41 -6.33
CA GLN A 38 3.93 16.57 -4.91
C GLN A 38 5.10 17.53 -4.67
N ARG A 39 6.19 17.43 -5.46
CA ARG A 39 7.33 18.36 -5.39
C ARG A 39 6.88 19.79 -5.66
N GLN A 40 6.17 20.00 -6.77
CA GLN A 40 5.69 21.32 -7.18
C GLN A 40 4.74 21.93 -6.15
N ARG A 41 3.87 21.13 -5.55
CA ARG A 41 3.00 21.56 -4.45
C ARG A 41 3.82 22.07 -3.26
N LEU A 42 4.79 21.30 -2.77
CA LEU A 42 5.59 21.68 -1.59
C LEU A 42 6.40 22.95 -1.85
N LEU A 43 6.94 23.12 -3.06
CA LEU A 43 7.59 24.36 -3.49
C LEU A 43 6.62 25.55 -3.52
N ALA A 44 5.42 25.37 -4.08
CA ALA A 44 4.40 26.41 -4.17
C ALA A 44 3.87 26.86 -2.80
N GLU A 45 3.82 25.95 -1.82
CA GLU A 45 3.45 26.23 -0.43
C GLU A 45 4.61 26.85 0.39
N GLY A 46 5.77 27.10 -0.25
CA GLY A 46 6.92 27.73 0.39
C GLY A 46 7.59 26.86 1.46
N VAL A 47 7.45 25.54 1.35
CA VAL A 47 8.13 24.59 2.23
C VAL A 47 9.58 24.45 1.76
N PRO A 48 10.59 24.76 2.61
CA PRO A 48 11.99 24.68 2.22
C PRO A 48 12.37 23.26 1.75
N PRO A 49 13.08 23.09 0.62
CA PRO A 49 13.43 21.78 0.07
C PRO A 49 14.17 20.84 1.03
N GLU A 50 14.92 21.38 1.98
CA GLU A 50 15.62 20.61 3.01
C GLU A 50 14.70 19.97 4.06
N ARG A 51 13.41 20.32 4.06
CA ARG A 51 12.40 19.77 5.00
C ARG A 51 11.67 18.56 4.46
N TRP A 52 11.84 18.24 3.18
CA TRP A 52 11.11 17.14 2.56
C TRP A 52 11.92 16.40 1.51
N GLU A 53 11.44 15.22 1.16
CA GLU A 53 12.00 14.41 0.08
C GLU A 53 10.87 13.62 -0.56
N VAL A 54 10.86 13.57 -1.89
CA VAL A 54 9.93 12.74 -2.66
C VAL A 54 10.74 11.64 -3.36
N VAL A 55 10.62 10.43 -2.86
CA VAL A 55 11.21 9.21 -3.41
C VAL A 55 10.21 8.60 -4.40
N HIS A 56 10.60 8.54 -5.67
CA HIS A 56 9.81 7.86 -6.69
C HIS A 56 10.14 6.36 -6.65
N SER A 57 9.35 5.60 -5.90
CA SER A 57 9.53 4.15 -5.70
C SER A 57 8.27 3.51 -5.13
N CYS A 58 8.13 2.20 -5.29
CA CYS A 58 7.18 1.43 -4.49
C CYS A 58 7.67 1.38 -3.03
N ALA A 59 6.76 1.55 -2.06
CA ALA A 59 7.13 1.58 -0.64
C ALA A 59 7.82 0.29 -0.16
N SER A 60 7.41 -0.89 -0.65
CA SER A 60 8.05 -2.16 -0.31
C SER A 60 9.47 -2.25 -0.86
N GLN A 61 9.66 -1.93 -2.14
CA GLN A 61 10.96 -1.93 -2.79
C GLN A 61 11.93 -0.93 -2.15
N TRP A 62 11.43 0.27 -1.85
CA TRP A 62 12.22 1.28 -1.16
C TRP A 62 12.65 0.80 0.23
N ALA A 63 11.74 0.18 0.99
CA ALA A 63 12.04 -0.35 2.32
C ALA A 63 13.06 -1.50 2.27
N GLU A 64 12.94 -2.42 1.30
CA GLU A 64 13.89 -3.53 1.11
C GLU A 64 15.29 -3.05 0.67
N ALA A 65 15.37 -1.93 -0.03
CA ALA A 65 16.62 -1.34 -0.48
C ALA A 65 17.38 -0.57 0.63
N LEU A 66 16.80 -0.39 1.82
CA LEU A 66 17.48 0.26 2.93
C LEU A 66 18.56 -0.68 3.52
N GLU A 67 19.82 -0.30 3.36
CA GLU A 67 20.95 -1.02 3.96
C GLU A 67 20.94 -0.93 5.49
N GLU A 68 20.51 0.21 6.03
CA GLU A 68 20.38 0.48 7.46
C GLU A 68 19.06 1.19 7.77
N PRO A 69 18.48 0.99 8.98
CA PRO A 69 17.29 1.73 9.41
C PRO A 69 17.51 3.23 9.41
N LEU A 70 16.46 4.00 9.09
CA LEU A 70 16.51 5.45 9.19
C LEU A 70 16.79 5.90 10.64
N PRO A 71 17.60 6.95 10.86
CA PRO A 71 17.96 7.39 12.19
C PRO A 71 16.79 8.06 12.91
N GLY A 72 16.69 7.80 14.22
CA GLY A 72 15.72 8.46 15.11
C GLY A 72 14.30 7.87 15.08
N PRO A 73 13.37 8.44 15.86
CA PRO A 73 11.98 8.01 15.84
C PRO A 73 11.29 8.45 14.55
N TRP A 74 10.41 7.62 14.03
CA TRP A 74 9.70 7.82 12.78
C TRP A 74 8.21 7.57 12.98
N PHE A 75 7.39 8.35 12.27
CA PHE A 75 5.95 8.20 12.21
C PHE A 75 5.57 7.86 10.79
N VAL A 76 4.84 6.76 10.60
CA VAL A 76 4.38 6.31 9.28
C VAL A 76 2.94 6.74 9.08
N LEU A 77 2.69 7.47 8.00
CA LEU A 77 1.36 7.90 7.56
C LEU A 77 1.00 7.16 6.27
N ALA A 78 0.19 6.11 6.40
CA ALA A 78 -0.34 5.35 5.27
C ALA A 78 -1.83 5.66 5.12
N LEU A 79 -2.16 6.68 4.31
CA LEU A 79 -3.54 7.12 4.08
C LEU A 79 -4.03 6.56 2.76
N GLU A 80 -5.03 5.68 2.80
CA GLU A 80 -5.58 5.00 1.61
C GLU A 80 -4.49 4.30 0.78
N VAL A 81 -3.50 3.69 1.45
CA VAL A 81 -2.45 2.91 0.77
C VAL A 81 -2.84 1.44 0.69
N LEU A 82 -3.37 0.88 1.80
CA LEU A 82 -3.62 -0.55 1.92
C LEU A 82 -4.77 -1.03 1.03
N ASP A 83 -5.81 -0.23 0.89
CA ASP A 83 -6.96 -0.48 0.01
C ASP A 83 -6.61 -0.40 -1.48
N ASN A 84 -5.48 0.24 -1.83
CA ASN A 84 -4.97 0.32 -3.20
C ASN A 84 -3.93 -0.75 -3.55
N LEU A 85 -3.57 -1.62 -2.61
CA LEU A 85 -2.70 -2.76 -2.91
C LEU A 85 -3.44 -3.77 -3.81
N PRO A 86 -2.73 -4.66 -4.52
CA PRO A 86 -3.36 -5.84 -5.12
C PRO A 86 -4.07 -6.67 -4.04
N HIS A 87 -5.25 -7.20 -4.35
CA HIS A 87 -6.03 -8.02 -3.44
C HIS A 87 -6.35 -9.36 -4.07
N ASP A 88 -6.09 -10.43 -3.33
CA ASP A 88 -6.59 -11.76 -3.67
C ASP A 88 -8.03 -11.94 -3.19
N LYS A 89 -8.84 -12.59 -4.03
CA LYS A 89 -10.24 -12.88 -3.72
C LYS A 89 -10.41 -14.39 -3.59
N VAL A 90 -10.66 -14.84 -2.37
CA VAL A 90 -10.88 -16.25 -2.03
C VAL A 90 -12.34 -16.50 -1.71
N ARG A 91 -12.84 -17.66 -2.13
CA ARG A 91 -14.16 -18.19 -1.78
C ARG A 91 -13.98 -19.49 -1.01
N ILE A 92 -14.79 -19.60 0.03
CA ILE A 92 -14.90 -20.77 0.90
C ILE A 92 -16.31 -21.30 0.72
N SER A 93 -16.43 -22.54 0.26
CA SER A 93 -17.71 -23.23 0.07
C SER A 93 -17.71 -24.57 0.78
N THR A 94 -18.87 -25.06 1.17
CA THR A 94 -19.04 -26.45 1.56
C THR A 94 -18.94 -27.34 0.32
N ALA A 95 -18.10 -28.36 0.37
CA ALA A 95 -18.00 -29.36 -0.67
C ALA A 95 -19.34 -30.10 -0.83
N ASP A 96 -19.75 -30.33 -2.07
CA ASP A 96 -20.95 -31.10 -2.38
C ASP A 96 -20.73 -32.58 -2.04
N GLY A 97 -21.36 -33.05 -0.95
CA GLY A 97 -21.36 -34.45 -0.52
C GLY A 97 -21.55 -34.65 0.99
N ASP A 98 -21.90 -35.87 1.41
CA ASP A 98 -22.22 -36.26 2.80
C ASP A 98 -21.06 -36.07 3.82
N GLY A 99 -19.90 -35.59 3.39
CA GLY A 99 -18.68 -35.43 4.20
C GLY A 99 -18.45 -34.05 4.82
N GLY A 100 -19.25 -33.02 4.47
CA GLY A 100 -19.19 -31.70 5.11
C GLY A 100 -17.84 -30.96 5.04
N GLY A 101 -16.99 -31.26 4.05
CA GLY A 101 -15.67 -30.64 3.90
C GLY A 101 -15.72 -29.21 3.35
N VAL A 102 -14.59 -28.49 3.46
CA VAL A 102 -14.41 -27.14 2.90
C VAL A 102 -13.71 -27.22 1.55
N GLU A 103 -14.23 -26.50 0.57
CA GLU A 103 -13.61 -26.24 -0.73
C GLU A 103 -13.14 -24.78 -0.79
N LEU A 104 -11.87 -24.60 -1.16
CA LEU A 104 -11.23 -23.30 -1.30
C LEU A 104 -10.98 -23.00 -2.77
N SER A 105 -11.47 -21.85 -3.22
CA SER A 105 -11.25 -21.36 -4.58
C SER A 105 -10.76 -19.92 -4.57
N GLU A 106 -10.00 -19.55 -5.59
CA GLU A 106 -9.46 -18.21 -5.82
C GLU A 106 -10.02 -17.66 -7.13
N ALA A 107 -10.24 -16.34 -7.17
CA ALA A 107 -10.76 -15.67 -8.35
C ALA A 107 -9.62 -15.32 -9.31
N HIS A 108 -9.76 -15.72 -10.57
CA HIS A 108 -8.86 -15.36 -11.66
C HIS A 108 -9.59 -14.51 -12.69
N VAL A 109 -8.88 -13.57 -13.29
CA VAL A 109 -9.38 -12.81 -14.43
C VAL A 109 -8.89 -13.47 -15.71
N VAL A 110 -9.82 -14.03 -16.48
CA VAL A 110 -9.54 -14.76 -17.73
C VAL A 110 -10.03 -13.91 -18.92
N GLU A 111 -9.16 -13.77 -19.93
CA GLU A 111 -9.51 -13.15 -21.20
C GLU A 111 -10.15 -14.19 -22.14
N ARG A 112 -11.29 -13.85 -22.74
CA ARG A 112 -12.02 -14.71 -23.68
C ARG A 112 -11.62 -14.43 -25.13
N GLU A 113 -12.02 -15.31 -26.04
CA GLU A 113 -11.78 -15.18 -27.48
C GLU A 113 -12.32 -13.87 -28.08
N ASP A 114 -13.32 -13.24 -27.45
CA ASP A 114 -13.91 -11.96 -27.84
C ASP A 114 -13.21 -10.73 -27.21
N GLY A 115 -12.12 -10.93 -26.46
CA GLY A 115 -11.38 -9.90 -25.74
C GLY A 115 -12.04 -9.41 -24.44
N GLN A 116 -13.18 -10.00 -24.05
CA GLN A 116 -13.80 -9.67 -22.77
C GLN A 116 -13.11 -10.40 -21.62
N HIS A 117 -12.98 -9.71 -20.49
CA HIS A 117 -12.44 -10.27 -19.26
C HIS A 117 -13.60 -10.77 -18.38
N ARG A 118 -13.45 -11.96 -17.78
CA ARG A 118 -14.37 -12.48 -16.77
C ARG A 118 -13.64 -12.98 -15.55
N GLU A 119 -14.31 -12.87 -14.41
CA GLU A 119 -13.92 -13.56 -13.18
C GLU A 119 -14.31 -15.04 -13.27
N GLU A 120 -13.34 -15.93 -13.07
CA GLU A 120 -13.54 -17.37 -12.99
C GLU A 120 -12.97 -17.89 -11.66
N TRP A 121 -13.61 -18.91 -11.09
CA TRP A 121 -13.19 -19.49 -9.81
C TRP A 121 -12.38 -20.75 -10.07
N MET A 122 -11.14 -20.76 -9.62
CA MET A 122 -10.24 -21.90 -9.74
C MET A 122 -9.91 -22.45 -8.35
N PRO A 123 -9.52 -23.73 -8.22
CA PRO A 123 -9.01 -24.24 -6.96
C PRO A 123 -7.89 -23.34 -6.43
N LEU A 124 -7.87 -23.05 -5.12
CA LEU A 124 -6.86 -22.21 -4.50
C LEU A 124 -5.46 -22.79 -4.74
N GLN A 125 -4.59 -22.08 -5.46
CA GLN A 125 -3.23 -22.51 -5.80
C GLN A 125 -2.16 -21.73 -5.02
N ASP A 126 -2.44 -20.49 -4.62
CA ASP A 126 -1.49 -19.66 -3.89
C ASP A 126 -1.25 -20.19 -2.46
N GLU A 127 0.00 -20.51 -2.12
CA GLU A 127 0.37 -21.08 -0.82
C GLU A 127 0.41 -20.05 0.30
N ASP A 128 0.72 -18.78 0.01
CA ASP A 128 0.73 -17.71 1.01
C ASP A 128 -0.72 -17.39 1.43
N VAL A 129 -1.62 -17.29 0.45
CA VAL A 129 -3.06 -17.15 0.69
C VAL A 129 -3.60 -18.36 1.45
N ARG A 130 -3.20 -19.58 1.07
CA ARG A 130 -3.59 -20.81 1.79
C ARG A 130 -3.12 -20.81 3.24
N GLN A 131 -1.91 -20.33 3.50
CA GLN A 131 -1.40 -20.17 4.87
C GLN A 131 -2.25 -19.18 5.66
N VAL A 132 -2.67 -18.06 5.06
CA VAL A 132 -3.58 -17.09 5.70
C VAL A 132 -4.92 -17.74 6.05
N VAL A 133 -5.55 -18.47 5.11
CA VAL A 133 -6.82 -19.18 5.37
C VAL A 133 -6.71 -20.13 6.56
N ARG A 134 -5.61 -20.89 6.65
CA ARG A 134 -5.32 -21.81 7.78
C ARG A 134 -5.12 -21.07 9.09
N LEU A 135 -4.36 -19.96 9.08
CA LEU A 135 -4.12 -19.14 10.27
C LEU A 135 -5.43 -18.53 10.80
N LEU A 136 -6.35 -18.19 9.91
CA LEU A 136 -7.69 -17.72 10.25
C LEU A 136 -8.66 -18.85 10.66
N GLY A 137 -8.26 -20.11 10.49
CA GLY A 137 -9.08 -21.29 10.82
C GLY A 137 -10.30 -21.46 9.93
N LEU A 138 -10.22 -20.98 8.69
CA LEU A 138 -11.35 -20.98 7.73
C LEU A 138 -11.34 -22.21 6.81
N ASP A 139 -10.42 -23.15 7.01
CA ASP A 139 -10.25 -24.40 6.26
C ASP A 139 -10.88 -25.62 6.95
N ARG A 140 -11.75 -25.39 7.94
CA ARG A 140 -12.33 -26.42 8.81
C ARG A 140 -13.84 -26.52 8.68
#